data_AF-A0A356ALQ8-F1
#
_entry.id   AF-A0A356ALQ8-F1
#
_cell.length_a   1.000
_cell.length_b   1.000
_cell.length_c   1.000
_cell.angle_alpha   90.00
_cell.angle_beta   90.00
_cell.angle_gamma   90.00
#
_symmetry.space_group_name_H-M   'P 1'
#
loop_
_entity.id
_entity.type
_entity.pdbx_description
1 polymer ?
#
loop_
_entity_poly.entity_id
_entity_poly.type
_entity_poly.pdbx_seq_one_letter_code
_entity_poly.pdbx_strand_id
1 'polypeptide(L)' 'QNLEVPITGLMNDRFACRTSGDIRATFDTKRRNGEFIGAFAPYGYQKDPNNKNALVPDEEAARVVRRIFLWFAYAGM' A
#
# COMPACT_ATOMS: atom_id res chain seq x y z
N GLN A 1 46.28 -8.48 -4.90
CA GLN A 1 44.85 -8.79 -5.08
C GLN A 1 44.13 -7.47 -5.25
N ASN A 2 43.44 -7.27 -6.37
CA ASN A 2 42.84 -5.96 -6.72
C ASN A 2 41.62 -5.68 -5.84
N LEU A 3 41.65 -4.58 -5.09
CA LEU A 3 40.61 -4.20 -4.11
C LEU A 3 39.35 -3.60 -4.78
N GLU A 4 39.36 -3.41 -6.10
CA GLU A 4 38.31 -2.74 -6.87
C GLU A 4 36.97 -3.49 -6.87
N VAL A 5 37.00 -4.82 -7.00
CA VAL A 5 35.80 -5.67 -7.02
C VAL A 5 35.04 -5.62 -5.68
N PRO A 6 35.68 -5.84 -4.51
CA PRO A 6 34.97 -5.77 -3.23
C PRO A 6 34.48 -4.36 -2.87
N ILE A 7 35.20 -3.31 -3.25
CA ILE A 7 34.75 -1.92 -3.03
C ILE A 7 33.47 -1.63 -3.82
N THR A 8 33.42 -2.03 -5.09
CA THR A 8 32.25 -1.80 -5.94
C THR A 8 31.02 -2.55 -5.42
N GLY A 9 31.19 -3.79 -4.95
CA GLY A 9 30.11 -4.56 -4.31
C GLY A 9 29.54 -3.86 -3.07
N LEU A 10 30.41 -3.38 -2.17
CA LEU A 10 29.99 -2.66 -0.96
C LEU A 10 29.22 -1.37 -1.28
N MET A 11 29.65 -0.62 -2.31
CA MET A 11 28.96 0.60 -2.73
C MET A 11 27.57 0.31 -3.29
N ASN A 12 27.43 -0.76 -4.08
CA ASN A 12 26.13 -1.19 -4.61
C ASN A 12 25.16 -1.59 -3.49
N ASP A 13 25.63 -2.35 -2.49
CA ASP A 13 24.80 -2.75 -1.34
C ASP A 13 24.32 -1.54 -0.54
N ARG A 14 25.19 -0.56 -0.30
CA ARG A 14 24.82 0.68 0.38
C ARG A 14 23.81 1.49 -0.43
N PHE A 15 23.98 1.56 -1.75
CA PHE A 15 23.03 2.24 -2.63
C PHE A 15 21.65 1.57 -2.60
N ALA A 16 21.60 0.24 -2.69
CA ALA A 16 20.35 -0.52 -2.62
C ALA A 16 19.65 -0.35 -1.25
N CYS A 17 20.42 -0.36 -0.16
CA CYS A 17 19.91 -0.14 1.19
C CYS A 17 19.30 1.25 1.35
N ARG A 18 20.02 2.30 0.91
CA ARG A 18 19.53 3.69 0.95
C ARG A 18 18.25 3.85 0.13
N THR A 19 18.25 3.36 -1.11
CA THR A 19 17.09 3.43 -2.02
C THR A 19 15.87 2.75 -1.40
N SER A 20 16.06 1.59 -0.79
CA SER A 20 14.99 0.89 -0.08
C SER A 20 14.46 1.70 1.11
N GLY A 21 15.36 2.37 1.85
CA GLY A 21 15.00 3.27 2.94
C GLY A 21 14.17 4.46 2.47
N ASP A 22 14.59 5.13 1.40
CA ASP A 22 13.91 6.30 0.83
C ASP A 22 12.50 5.94 0.31
N ILE A 23 12.34 4.76 -0.32
CA ILE A 23 11.04 4.25 -0.77
C ILE A 23 10.11 4.01 0.43
N ARG A 24 10.61 3.36 1.50
CA ARG A 24 9.82 3.11 2.72
C ARG A 24 9.39 4.42 3.38
N ALA A 25 10.29 5.39 3.51
CA ALA A 25 9.99 6.71 4.06
C ALA A 25 8.92 7.44 3.24
N THR A 26 8.99 7.35 1.91
CA THR A 26 7.98 7.92 1.01
C THR A 26 6.62 7.27 1.22
N PHE A 27 6.55 5.93 1.29
CA PHE A 27 5.30 5.22 1.54
C PHE A 27 4.71 5.50 2.92
N ASP A 28 5.55 5.63 3.95
CA ASP A 28 5.09 5.97 5.29
C ASP A 28 4.53 7.39 5.35
N THR A 29 5.14 8.33 4.62
CA THR A 29 4.61 9.70 4.49
C THR A 29 3.22 9.69 3.85
N LYS A 30 3.05 8.97 2.72
CA LYS A 30 1.76 8.83 2.05
C LYS A 30 0.69 8.22 2.96
N ARG A 31 1.03 7.15 3.70
CA ARG A 31 0.12 6.52 4.67
C ARG A 31 -0.32 7.49 5.76
N ARG A 32 0.62 8.31 6.30
CA ARG A 32 0.30 9.34 7.31
C ARG A 32 -0.62 10.43 6.76
N ASN A 33 -0.54 10.72 5.47
CA ASN A 33 -1.43 11.65 4.78
C ASN A 33 -2.82 11.04 4.47
N GLY A 34 -3.05 9.76 4.79
CA GLY A 34 -4.29 9.07 4.44
C GLY A 34 -4.37 8.64 2.97
N GLU A 35 -3.26 8.71 2.23
CA GLU A 35 -3.20 8.30 0.83
C GLU A 35 -3.16 6.77 0.70
N PHE A 36 -4.02 6.25 -0.15
CA PHE A 36 -3.98 4.86 -0.57
C PHE A 36 -2.78 4.61 -1.50
N ILE A 37 -1.91 3.68 -1.13
CA ILE A 37 -0.69 3.34 -1.89
C ILE A 37 -0.73 1.94 -2.54
N GLY A 38 -1.84 1.21 -2.39
CA GLY A 38 -1.97 -0.14 -2.90
C GLY A 38 -2.15 -0.20 -4.42
N ALA A 39 -1.69 -1.30 -5.03
CA ALA A 39 -1.90 -1.55 -6.46
C ALA A 39 -3.39 -1.76 -6.79
N PHE A 40 -4.14 -2.42 -5.91
CA PHE A 40 -5.55 -2.78 -6.09
C PHE A 40 -6.39 -2.30 -4.90
N ALA A 41 -7.60 -1.80 -5.15
CA ALA A 41 -8.52 -1.41 -4.09
C ALA A 41 -9.04 -2.65 -3.34
N PRO A 42 -9.28 -2.54 -2.02
CA PRO A 42 -9.91 -3.61 -1.25
C PRO A 42 -11.37 -3.82 -1.69
N TYR A 43 -11.88 -5.04 -1.52
CA TYR A 43 -13.27 -5.35 -1.87
C TYR A 43 -14.26 -4.44 -1.13
N GLY A 44 -15.27 -3.94 -1.84
CA GLY A 44 -16.19 -2.90 -1.35
C GLY A 44 -15.75 -1.47 -1.67
N TYR A 45 -14.54 -1.28 -2.21
CA TYR A 45 -14.02 -0.01 -2.66
C TYR A 45 -13.44 -0.12 -4.06
N GLN A 46 -13.41 1.01 -4.76
CA GLN A 46 -12.74 1.21 -6.03
C GLN A 46 -11.80 2.41 -5.93
N LYS A 47 -10.82 2.50 -6.82
CA LYS A 47 -9.96 3.69 -6.88
C LYS A 47 -10.76 4.87 -7.40
N ASP A 48 -10.54 6.05 -6.83
CA ASP A 48 -11.13 7.27 -7.36
C ASP A 48 -10.55 7.54 -8.77
N PRO A 49 -11.39 7.74 -9.80
CA PRO A 49 -10.94 8.03 -11.16
C PRO A 49 -10.14 9.33 -11.27
N ASN A 50 -10.38 10.29 -10.38
CA ASN A 50 -9.71 11.59 -10.34
C ASN A 50 -8.48 11.57 -9.41
N ASN A 51 -8.45 10.68 -8.42
CA ASN A 51 -7.34 10.57 -7.47
C ASN A 51 -6.97 9.10 -7.17
N LYS A 52 -5.88 8.62 -7.76
CA LYS A 52 -5.41 7.24 -7.55
C LYS A 52 -5.04 6.90 -6.10
N ASN A 53 -4.84 7.92 -5.27
CA ASN A 53 -4.54 7.80 -3.85
C ASN A 53 -5.79 7.91 -2.97
N ALA A 54 -6.98 8.07 -3.54
CA ALA A 54 -8.24 7.99 -2.84
C ALA A 54 -9.02 6.72 -3.24
N LEU A 55 -9.83 6.25 -2.31
CA LEU A 55 -10.76 5.14 -2.52
C LEU A 55 -12.18 5.68 -2.42
N VAL A 56 -13.04 5.27 -3.34
CA VAL A 56 -14.48 5.54 -3.28
C VAL A 56 -15.22 4.22 -3.10
N PRO A 57 -16.37 4.20 -2.42
CA PRO A 57 -17.18 2.99 -2.30
C PRO A 57 -17.58 2.43 -3.68
N ASP A 58 -17.47 1.12 -3.84
CA ASP A 58 -18.14 0.40 -4.93
C ASP A 58 -19.49 -0.07 -4.38
N GLU A 59 -20.59 0.55 -4.80
CA GLU A 59 -21.90 0.31 -4.19
C GLU A 59 -22.40 -1.14 -4.30
N GLU A 60 -22.01 -1.87 -5.35
CA GLU A 60 -22.41 -3.26 -5.49
C GLU A 60 -21.72 -4.15 -4.46
N ALA A 61 -20.39 -4.05 -4.39
CA ALA A 61 -19.58 -4.79 -3.44
C ALA A 61 -19.81 -4.31 -1.99
N ALA A 62 -19.97 -2.99 -1.78
CA ALA A 62 -20.22 -2.41 -0.47
C ALA A 62 -21.55 -2.89 0.13
N ARG A 63 -22.56 -3.19 -0.69
CA ARG A 63 -23.82 -3.82 -0.22
C ARG A 63 -23.58 -5.19 0.39
N VAL A 64 -22.64 -5.97 -0.13
CA VAL A 64 -22.26 -7.28 0.44
C VAL A 64 -21.58 -7.08 1.79
N VAL A 65 -20.58 -6.19 1.85
CA VAL A 65 -19.85 -5.89 3.09
C VAL A 65 -20.80 -5.41 4.18
N ARG A 66 -21.70 -4.46 3.87
CA ARG A 66 -22.73 -3.97 4.81
C ARG A 66 -23.62 -5.10 5.33
N ARG A 67 -24.05 -6.03 4.47
CA ARG A 67 -24.86 -7.20 4.89
C ARG A 67 -24.09 -8.13 5.82
N ILE A 68 -22.82 -8.41 5.53
CA ILE A 68 -21.97 -9.26 6.38
C ILE A 68 -21.88 -8.66 7.79
N PHE A 69 -21.58 -7.37 7.91
CA PHE A 69 -21.50 -6.70 9.21
C PHE A 69 -22.86 -6.67 9.94
N LEU A 70 -23.95 -6.48 9.20
CA LEU A 70 -25.30 -6.51 9.78
C LEU A 70 -25.66 -7.89 10.32
N TRP A 71 -25.32 -8.97 9.60
CA TRP A 71 -25.54 -10.34 10.08
C TRP A 71 -24.69 -10.66 11.31
N PHE A 72 -23.42 -10.29 11.29
CA PHE A 72 -22.55 -10.48 12.45
C PHE A 72 -23.06 -9.72 13.69
N ALA A 73 -23.42 -8.44 13.54
CA ALA A 73 -23.81 -7.60 14.68
C ALA A 73 -25.19 -7.94 15.26
N TYR A 74 -26.14 -8.37 14.44
CA TYR A 74 -27.56 -8.49 14.85
C TYR A 74 -28.15 -9.89 14.69
N ALA A 75 -27.64 -10.72 13.79
CA ALA A 75 -28.21 -12.04 13.50
C ALA A 75 -27.57 -13.18 14.31
N GLY A 76 -26.64 -12.87 15.23
CA GLY A 76 -26.06 -13.85 16.15
C GLY A 76 -25.18 -14.91 15.48
N MET A 77 -24.52 -14.53 14.37
CA MET A 77 -23.43 -15.32 13.77
C MET A 77 -22.10 -15.00 14.44
#